data_AF-A0A932P0D9-F1
#
_entry.id   AF-A0A932P0D9-F1
#
_cell.length_a   1.000
_cell.length_b   1.000
_cell.length_c   1.000
_cell.angle_alpha   90.00
_cell.angle_beta   90.00
_cell.angle_gamma   90.00
#
_symmetry.space_group_name_H-M   'P 1'
#
loop_
_entity.id
_entity.type
_entity.pdbx_description
1 polymer ?
#
loop_
_entity_poly.entity_id
_entity_poly.type
_entity_poly.pdbx_seq_one_letter_code
_entity_poly.pdbx_strand_id
1 'polypeptide(L)'
;MKKKRSSSHGWEKGVVVFLIIVLLIVFRQSLSRSSLQLNDVAPPVCEGLPLPVSYPYAGGFLEPHACAIQCQDHQQRYIVYSNGFSTQCEKLPGCRDLGEDRGVICLLAESSLSR
;
A
#
# COMPACT_ATOMS: atom_id res chain seq x y z
N MET A 1 -39.74 -51.14 8.02
CA MET A 1 -39.08 -49.96 7.41
C MET A 1 -38.23 -49.25 8.46
N LYS A 2 -36.89 -49.31 8.41
CA LYS A 2 -35.99 -48.64 9.38
C LYS A 2 -35.53 -47.30 8.81
N LYS A 3 -35.98 -46.20 9.42
CA LYS A 3 -35.56 -44.82 9.11
C LYS A 3 -34.14 -44.61 9.62
N LYS A 4 -33.14 -44.58 8.73
CA LYS A 4 -31.77 -44.16 9.07
C LYS A 4 -31.82 -42.66 9.40
N ARG A 5 -31.68 -42.28 10.67
CA ARG A 5 -31.37 -40.91 11.06
C ARG A 5 -29.96 -40.62 10.58
N SER A 6 -29.85 -39.89 9.47
CA SER A 6 -28.59 -39.39 8.95
C SER A 6 -27.95 -38.47 9.99
N SER A 7 -26.72 -38.81 10.38
CA SER A 7 -25.95 -38.11 11.42
C SER A 7 -25.55 -36.72 10.92
N SER A 8 -26.39 -35.72 11.23
CA SER A 8 -26.19 -34.30 10.93
C SER A 8 -25.06 -33.65 11.75
N HIS A 9 -24.31 -34.39 12.56
CA HIS A 9 -23.27 -33.84 13.44
C HIS A 9 -21.85 -33.92 12.87
N GLY A 10 -21.65 -34.58 11.73
CA GLY A 10 -20.33 -34.69 11.10
C GLY A 10 -19.91 -33.41 10.37
N TRP A 11 -20.83 -32.80 9.63
CA TRP A 11 -20.53 -31.63 8.79
C TRP A 11 -20.31 -30.36 9.60
N GLU A 12 -21.07 -30.16 10.68
CA GLU A 12 -20.94 -29.01 11.59
C GLU A 12 -19.55 -28.97 12.22
N LYS A 13 -19.03 -30.13 12.65
CA LYS A 13 -17.68 -30.25 13.20
C LYS A 13 -16.60 -29.97 12.15
N GLY A 14 -16.82 -30.41 10.91
CA GLY A 14 -15.92 -30.11 9.80
C GLY A 14 -15.83 -28.62 9.49
N VAL A 15 -16.97 -27.91 9.50
CA VAL A 15 -17.02 -26.46 9.27
C VAL A 15 -16.30 -25.70 10.38
N VAL A 16 -16.50 -26.07 11.64
CA VAL A 16 -15.83 -25.41 12.78
C VAL A 16 -14.31 -25.61 12.72
N VAL A 17 -13.84 -26.83 12.41
CA VAL A 17 -12.41 -27.10 12.24
C VAL A 17 -11.81 -26.29 11.10
N PHE A 18 -12.49 -26.20 9.96
CA PHE A 18 -12.05 -25.39 8.83
C PHE A 18 -11.93 -23.90 9.20
N LEU A 19 -12.93 -23.34 9.88
CA LEU A 19 -12.90 -21.94 10.33
C LEU A 19 -11.75 -21.66 11.31
N ILE A 20 -11.46 -22.59 12.22
CA ILE A 20 -10.31 -22.47 13.14
C ILE A 20 -8.99 -22.47 12.36
N ILE A 21 -8.85 -23.34 11.36
CA ILE A 21 -7.65 -23.37 10.51
C ILE A 21 -7.47 -22.05 9.76
N VAL A 22 -8.55 -21.52 9.14
CA VAL A 22 -8.51 -20.22 8.45
C VAL A 22 -8.12 -19.11 9.43
N LEU A 23 -8.71 -19.08 10.63
CA LEU A 23 -8.40 -18.09 11.65
C LEU A 23 -6.92 -18.14 12.05
N LEU A 24 -6.36 -19.34 12.25
CA LEU A 24 -4.95 -19.51 12.59
C LEU A 24 -4.02 -19.06 11.46
N ILE A 25 -4.37 -19.31 10.20
CA ILE A 25 -3.61 -18.85 9.04
C ILE A 25 -3.62 -17.32 8.98
N VAL A 26 -4.78 -16.68 9.10
CA VAL A 26 -4.91 -15.21 9.09
C VAL A 26 -4.19 -14.58 10.28
N PHE A 27 -4.30 -15.17 11.47
CA PHE A 27 -3.58 -14.70 12.66
C PHE A 27 -2.06 -14.79 12.48
N ARG A 28 -1.56 -15.89 11.91
CA ARG A 28 -0.13 -16.05 11.55
C ARG A 28 0.32 -14.99 10.54
N GLN A 29 -0.47 -14.76 9.49
CA GLN A 29 -0.17 -13.72 8.50
C GLN A 29 -0.17 -12.32 9.12
N SER A 30 -1.07 -12.04 10.06
CA SER A 30 -1.11 -10.76 10.77
C SER A 30 0.10 -10.53 11.67
N LEU A 31 0.68 -11.59 12.26
CA LEU A 31 1.89 -11.49 13.09
C LEU A 31 3.15 -11.44 12.24
N SER A 32 3.16 -12.13 11.10
CA SER A 32 4.19 -12.00 10.08
C SER A 32 3.98 -10.71 9.29
N ARG A 33 4.28 -9.56 9.92
CA ARG A 33 4.60 -8.35 9.16
C ARG A 33 5.82 -8.69 8.31
N SER A 34 5.60 -9.02 7.04
CA SER A 34 6.67 -8.94 6.05
C SER A 34 7.18 -7.51 6.13
N SER A 35 8.36 -7.32 6.72
CA SER A 35 9.13 -6.12 6.47
C SER A 35 9.24 -6.04 4.96
N LEU A 36 8.58 -5.05 4.35
CA LEU A 36 8.82 -4.70 2.96
C LEU A 36 10.34 -4.58 2.84
N GLN A 37 10.96 -5.60 2.23
CA GLN A 37 12.31 -5.47 1.76
C GLN A 37 12.22 -4.39 0.69
N LEU A 38 12.53 -3.16 1.09
CA LEU A 38 12.96 -2.15 0.17
C LEU A 38 14.17 -2.80 -0.51
N ASN A 39 13.98 -3.32 -1.72
CA ASN A 39 15.07 -3.90 -2.49
C ASN A 39 16.23 -2.91 -2.46
N ASP A 40 17.46 -3.38 -2.24
CA ASP A 40 18.73 -2.62 -2.21
C ASP A 40 19.06 -1.87 -3.53
N VAL A 41 18.05 -1.61 -4.37
CA VAL A 41 18.13 -0.74 -5.54
C VAL A 41 18.14 0.69 -5.02
N ALA A 42 19.15 1.45 -5.43
CA ALA A 42 19.23 2.87 -5.13
C ALA A 42 17.88 3.55 -5.41
N PRO A 43 17.36 4.38 -4.49
CA PRO A 43 16.07 5.03 -4.66
C PRO A 43 16.07 5.80 -5.98
N PRO A 44 15.02 5.66 -6.80
CA PRO A 44 14.95 6.33 -8.10
C PRO A 44 14.93 7.85 -7.90
N VAL A 45 15.27 8.60 -8.95
CA VAL A 45 15.10 10.05 -8.97
C VAL A 45 13.61 10.36 -9.19
N CYS A 46 13.04 11.27 -8.39
CA CYS A 46 11.66 11.69 -8.56
C CYS A 46 11.49 12.45 -9.89
N GLU A 47 10.47 12.09 -10.66
CA GLU A 47 10.11 12.71 -11.93
C GLU A 47 8.90 13.65 -11.74
N GLY A 48 8.96 14.82 -12.39
CA GLY A 48 7.86 15.79 -12.41
C GLY A 48 8.07 17.00 -11.51
N LEU A 49 7.00 17.74 -11.25
CA LEU A 49 7.02 18.92 -10.38
C LEU A 49 6.82 18.51 -8.91
N PRO A 50 7.58 19.13 -7.97
CA PRO A 50 7.36 18.90 -6.56
C PRO A 50 5.98 19.40 -6.14
N LEU A 51 5.32 18.60 -5.31
CA LEU A 51 4.11 18.97 -4.59
C LEU A 51 4.37 18.87 -3.08
N PRO A 52 4.72 19.98 -2.41
CA PRO A 52 4.96 19.97 -0.98
C PRO A 52 3.66 19.82 -0.20
N VAL A 53 3.66 18.95 0.80
CA VAL A 53 2.55 18.73 1.72
C VAL A 53 2.99 18.98 3.17
N SER A 54 2.05 19.43 4.01
CA SER A 54 2.33 19.82 5.40
C SER A 54 2.44 18.64 6.37
N TYR A 55 2.00 17.46 5.95
CA TYR A 55 2.00 16.25 6.78
C TYR A 55 3.20 15.33 6.47
N PRO A 56 3.64 14.51 7.43
CA PRO A 56 4.74 13.58 7.23
C PRO A 56 4.29 12.34 6.43
N TYR A 57 5.23 11.69 5.75
CA TYR A 57 4.98 10.37 5.17
C TYR A 57 4.80 9.32 6.28
N ALA A 58 3.66 8.64 6.30
CA ALA A 58 3.30 7.63 7.31
C ALA A 58 3.37 6.17 6.82
N GLY A 59 3.60 5.95 5.51
CA GLY A 59 3.73 4.62 4.93
C GLY A 59 2.45 3.79 4.90
N GLY A 60 1.28 4.42 4.82
CA GLY A 60 -0.02 3.76 4.82
C GLY A 60 -0.94 4.23 3.69
N PHE A 61 -1.83 3.33 3.26
CA PHE A 61 -2.83 3.52 2.19
C PHE A 61 -3.96 4.52 2.51
N LEU A 62 -4.03 5.05 3.73
CA LEU A 62 -5.23 5.72 4.27
C LEU A 62 -5.08 7.25 4.37
N GLU A 63 -4.01 7.81 3.84
CA GLU A 63 -3.67 9.24 3.93
C GLU A 63 -3.56 9.89 2.53
N PRO A 64 -3.54 11.24 2.45
CA PRO A 64 -4.24 11.99 1.40
C PRO A 64 -3.73 11.76 -0.03
N HIS A 65 -4.69 11.73 -0.96
CA HIS A 65 -4.47 11.65 -2.41
C HIS A 65 -3.83 12.91 -3.01
N ALA A 66 -2.60 13.24 -2.60
CA ALA A 66 -1.90 14.43 -3.05
C ALA A 66 -1.66 14.40 -4.56
N CYS A 67 -1.53 13.21 -5.17
CA CYS A 67 -1.39 13.09 -6.62
C CYS A 67 -2.67 13.44 -7.41
N ALA A 68 -3.84 13.60 -6.78
CA ALA A 68 -5.09 13.91 -7.50
C ALA A 68 -5.04 15.21 -8.32
N ILE A 69 -4.23 16.20 -7.89
CA ILE A 69 -4.05 17.47 -8.62
C ILE A 69 -3.45 17.25 -10.01
N GLN A 70 -2.64 16.20 -10.20
CA GLN A 70 -1.99 15.89 -11.46
C GLN A 70 -3.00 15.55 -12.58
N CYS A 71 -4.17 15.07 -12.17
CA CYS A 71 -5.29 14.80 -13.08
C CYS A 71 -6.01 16.08 -13.52
N GLN A 72 -5.91 17.16 -12.73
CA GLN A 72 -6.58 18.43 -13.02
C GLN A 72 -5.73 19.30 -13.94
N ASP A 73 -4.41 19.32 -13.69
CA ASP A 73 -3.46 20.14 -14.46
C ASP A 73 -2.76 19.37 -15.60
N HIS A 74 -2.93 18.04 -15.67
CA HIS A 74 -2.25 17.15 -16.60
C HIS A 74 -0.70 17.28 -16.55
N GLN A 75 -0.14 17.55 -15.37
CA GLN A 75 1.30 17.66 -15.16
C GLN A 75 1.80 16.56 -14.23
N GLN A 76 2.87 15.86 -14.62
CA GLN A 76 3.49 14.86 -13.76
C GLN A 76 3.98 15.51 -12.45
N ARG A 77 3.61 14.92 -11.31
CA ARG A 77 4.04 15.39 -9.99
C ARG A 77 4.72 14.29 -9.16
N TYR A 78 5.38 14.71 -8.09
CA TYR A 78 5.83 13.87 -6.98
C TYR A 78 5.57 14.60 -5.65
N ILE A 79 5.43 13.87 -4.55
CA ILE A 79 5.06 14.43 -3.25
C ILE A 79 6.31 14.69 -2.41
N VAL A 80 6.38 15.85 -1.76
CA VAL A 80 7.44 16.19 -0.79
C VAL A 80 6.81 16.38 0.58
N TYR A 81 7.15 15.51 1.53
CA TYR A 81 6.56 15.49 2.87
C TYR A 81 7.34 16.36 3.85
N SER A 82 6.67 16.79 4.93
CA SER A 82 7.29 17.63 5.96
C SER A 82 8.38 16.94 6.77
N ASN A 83 8.44 15.60 6.76
CA ASN A 83 9.53 14.81 7.36
C ASN A 83 10.71 14.55 6.40
N GLY A 84 10.76 15.23 5.25
CA GLY A 84 11.88 15.17 4.31
C GLY A 84 11.86 13.99 3.35
N PHE A 85 10.87 13.10 3.45
CA PHE A 85 10.65 12.05 2.46
C PHE A 85 10.03 12.60 1.18
N SER A 86 10.22 11.91 0.07
CA SER A 86 9.54 12.19 -1.20
C SER A 86 9.07 10.89 -1.84
N THR A 87 7.86 10.88 -2.41
CA THR A 87 7.28 9.71 -3.08
C THR A 87 6.81 10.05 -4.49
N GLN A 88 6.79 9.06 -5.38
CA GLN A 88 6.45 9.22 -6.80
C GLN A 88 4.95 9.00 -7.04
N CYS A 89 4.28 9.96 -7.69
CA CYS A 89 2.94 9.75 -8.24
C CYS A 89 2.99 8.82 -9.47
N GLU A 90 1.91 8.08 -9.73
CA GLU A 90 1.77 7.30 -10.97
C GLU A 90 1.91 8.19 -12.21
N LYS A 91 2.47 7.65 -13.30
CA LYS A 91 2.54 8.36 -14.57
C LYS A 91 1.15 8.60 -15.14
N LEU A 92 0.92 9.75 -15.77
CA LEU A 92 -0.33 10.05 -16.47
C LEU A 92 -0.70 8.93 -17.45
N PRO A 93 -1.99 8.51 -17.52
CA PRO A 93 -3.17 9.10 -16.86
C PRO A 93 -3.48 8.57 -15.44
N GLY A 94 -2.52 7.89 -14.79
CA GLY A 94 -2.75 7.09 -13.58
C GLY A 94 -3.24 7.85 -12.34
N CYS A 95 -2.80 9.08 -12.10
CA CYS A 95 -3.29 9.98 -11.04
C CYS A 95 -3.28 9.46 -9.58
N ARG A 96 -2.71 8.28 -9.34
CA ARG A 96 -2.68 7.60 -8.03
C ARG A 96 -1.37 7.82 -7.30
N ASP A 97 -1.41 7.69 -5.98
CA ASP A 97 -0.25 7.73 -5.08
C ASP A 97 0.47 6.36 -5.02
N LEU A 98 0.48 5.57 -6.11
CA LEU A 98 0.99 4.19 -6.12
C LEU A 98 2.44 4.04 -5.65
N GLY A 99 3.28 5.07 -5.80
CA GLY A 99 4.63 5.07 -5.23
C GLY A 99 4.61 5.12 -3.70
N GLU A 100 3.74 5.94 -3.13
CA GLU A 100 3.45 6.03 -1.69
C GLU A 100 2.94 4.68 -1.16
N ASP A 101 1.90 4.13 -1.80
CA ASP A 101 1.28 2.85 -1.46
C ASP A 101 2.27 1.67 -1.46
N ARG A 102 3.30 1.76 -2.31
CA ARG A 102 4.34 0.72 -2.46
C ARG A 102 5.55 0.94 -1.56
N GLY A 103 5.56 1.98 -0.72
CA GLY A 103 6.72 2.30 0.10
C GLY A 103 7.89 2.91 -0.66
N VAL A 104 7.68 3.35 -1.92
CA VAL A 104 8.75 3.82 -2.79
C VAL A 104 9.09 5.26 -2.46
N ILE A 105 10.20 5.43 -1.75
CA ILE A 105 10.83 6.73 -1.51
C ILE A 105 11.80 7.03 -2.66
N CYS A 106 11.71 8.22 -3.24
CA CYS A 106 12.59 8.69 -4.31
C CYS A 106 13.49 9.84 -3.84
N LEU A 107 14.61 10.05 -4.53
CA LEU A 107 15.51 11.17 -4.31
C LEU A 107 15.09 12.37 -5.16
N LEU A 108 15.19 13.57 -4.60
CA LEU A 108 15.03 14.80 -5.36
C LEU A 108 16.11 14.87 -6.45
N ALA A 109 15.72 15.17 -7.69
CA ALA A 109 16.70 15.55 -8.71
C ALA A 109 17.44 16.80 -8.22
N GLU A 110 18.77 16.83 -8.24
CA GLU A 110 19.55 18.00 -7.77
C GLU A 110 19.12 19.33 -8.44
N SER A 111 18.56 19.26 -9.64
CA SER A 111 18.00 20.40 -10.38
C SER A 111 16.74 21.03 -9.77
N SER A 112 16.11 20.37 -8.79
CA SER A 112 14.89 20.85 -8.11
C SER A 112 15.15 21.58 -6.78
N LEU A 113 16.38 21.57 -6.27
CA LEU A 113 16.77 22.27 -5.02
C LEU A 113 17.35 23.67 -5.23
N SER A 114 17.46 24.14 -6.49
CA SER A 114 18.22 25.35 -6.86
C SER A 114 17.36 26.51 -7.36
N ARG A 115 16.10 26.62 -6.92
CA ARG A 115 15.23 27.73 -7.35
C ARG A 115 14.46 28.36 -6.20
#